data_AF-A0A2W7BX42-F1
#
_entry.id   AF-A0A2W7BX42-F1
#
_cell.length_a   1.000
_cell.length_b   1.000
_cell.length_c   1.000
_cell.angle_alpha   90.00
_cell.angle_beta   90.00
_cell.angle_gamma   90.00
#
_symmetry.space_group_name_H-M   'P 1'
#
loop_
_entity.id
_entity.type
_entity.pdbx_description
1 polymer ?
#
loop_
_entity_poly.entity_id
_entity_poly.type
_entity_poly.pdbx_seq_one_letter_code
_entity_poly.pdbx_strand_id
1 'polypeptide(L)'
;MQIEADQSVCPECGAARLVFSPVVHHMLCAYVGPQFDFAETPAGLTCPKCRRELRASEAEIVETSARCANCHAEMMVSPPAS
;
A
#
# COMPACT_ATOMS: atom_id res chain seq x y z
N MET A 1 -1.52 0.07 12.83
CA MET A 1 -0.46 -0.78 13.44
C MET A 1 0.80 -0.64 12.61
N GLN A 2 1.99 -0.73 13.22
CA GLN A 2 3.27 -0.59 12.53
C GLN A 2 4.10 -1.87 12.69
N ILE A 3 4.78 -2.28 11.62
CA ILE A 3 5.63 -3.48 11.56
C ILE A 3 6.99 -3.15 10.95
N GLU A 4 8.00 -3.96 11.23
CA GLU A 4 9.33 -3.82 10.63
C GLU A 4 9.40 -4.48 9.25
N ALA A 5 10.32 -4.01 8.40
CA ALA A 5 10.47 -4.49 7.02
C ALA A 5 10.88 -5.98 6.90
N ASP A 6 11.49 -6.55 7.93
CA ASP A 6 11.87 -7.96 8.01
C ASP A 6 10.82 -8.85 8.68
N GLN A 7 9.71 -8.26 9.16
CA GLN A 7 8.65 -9.03 9.80
C GLN A 7 7.88 -9.87 8.77
N SER A 8 7.79 -11.16 9.03
CA SER A 8 7.10 -12.13 8.16
C SER A 8 5.78 -12.65 8.73
N VAL A 9 5.51 -12.38 10.03
CA VAL A 9 4.34 -12.89 10.76
C VAL A 9 3.41 -11.75 11.12
N CYS A 10 2.12 -11.95 10.86
CA CYS A 10 1.08 -11.01 11.24
C CYS A 10 0.95 -10.89 12.77
N PRO A 11 1.17 -9.71 13.37
CA PRO A 11 1.02 -9.51 14.81
C PRO A 11 -0.43 -9.65 15.31
N GLU A 12 -1.43 -9.52 14.43
CA GLU A 12 -2.86 -9.64 14.79
C GLU A 12 -3.34 -11.08 14.88
N CYS A 13 -2.89 -11.97 13.99
CA CYS A 13 -3.40 -13.34 13.91
C CYS A 13 -2.33 -14.45 13.91
N GLY A 14 -1.04 -14.09 13.97
CA GLY A 14 0.06 -15.05 13.97
C GLY A 14 0.34 -15.75 12.64
N ALA A 15 -0.41 -15.45 11.56
CA ALA A 15 -0.18 -16.06 10.26
C ALA A 15 1.06 -15.47 9.55
N ALA A 16 1.90 -16.34 8.98
CA ALA A 16 3.02 -15.95 8.12
C ALA A 16 2.56 -15.65 6.67
N ARG A 17 1.58 -14.75 6.53
CA ARG A 17 0.93 -14.41 5.26
C ARG A 17 0.80 -12.91 5.06
N LEU A 18 1.89 -12.17 5.29
CA LEU A 18 1.95 -10.74 5.02
C LEU A 18 2.23 -10.48 3.54
N VAL A 19 1.45 -9.57 2.94
CA VAL A 19 1.62 -9.11 1.56
C VAL A 19 1.99 -7.63 1.62
N PHE A 20 3.17 -7.29 1.13
CA PHE A 20 3.69 -5.92 1.12
C PHE A 20 3.24 -5.20 -0.15
N SER A 21 2.89 -3.92 -0.01
CA SER A 21 2.44 -3.06 -1.12
C SER A 21 2.99 -1.64 -0.96
N PRO A 22 3.46 -1.00 -2.04
CA PRO A 22 3.77 0.42 -2.03
C PRO A 22 2.56 1.25 -1.61
N VAL A 23 2.81 2.34 -0.88
CA VAL A 23 1.82 3.39 -0.62
C VAL A 23 2.01 4.49 -1.65
N VAL A 24 0.97 4.75 -2.42
CA VAL A 24 0.96 5.70 -3.53
C VAL A 24 0.23 6.96 -3.10
N HIS A 25 0.87 8.11 -3.30
CA HIS A 25 0.28 9.43 -3.19
C HIS A 25 -0.09 9.95 -4.58
N HIS A 26 -1.39 10.08 -4.85
CA HIS A 26 -1.89 10.73 -6.07
C HIS A 26 -2.01 12.25 -5.83
N MET A 27 -1.03 13.00 -6.33
CA MET A 27 -0.83 14.43 -6.04
C MET A 27 -2.03 15.30 -6.43
N LEU A 28 -2.69 14.99 -7.55
CA LEU A 28 -3.79 15.81 -8.07
C LEU A 28 -5.00 15.90 -7.14
N CYS A 29 -5.27 14.84 -6.36
CA CYS A 29 -6.39 14.82 -5.43
C CYS A 29 -5.97 14.55 -3.98
N ALA A 30 -4.67 14.47 -3.70
CA ALA A 30 -4.11 14.12 -2.40
C ALA A 30 -4.70 12.83 -1.79
N TYR A 31 -4.95 11.81 -2.62
CA TYR A 31 -5.29 10.48 -2.08
C TYR A 31 -3.97 9.76 -1.78
N VAL A 32 -3.84 9.21 -0.58
CA VAL A 32 -2.69 8.42 -0.15
C VAL A 32 -3.23 7.07 0.30
N GLY A 33 -2.76 5.99 -0.32
CA GLY A 33 -3.21 4.65 0.01
C GLY A 33 -2.33 3.58 -0.62
N PRO A 34 -2.44 2.33 -0.16
CA PRO A 34 -1.74 1.21 -0.77
C PRO A 34 -2.09 1.06 -2.25
N GLN A 35 -1.14 0.61 -3.07
CA GLN A 35 -1.34 0.40 -4.52
C GLN A 35 -2.56 -0.48 -4.83
N PHE A 36 -2.90 -1.44 -3.97
CA PHE A 36 -4.07 -2.31 -4.16
C PHE A 36 -5.43 -1.58 -4.03
N ASP A 37 -5.47 -0.34 -3.54
CA ASP A 37 -6.68 0.50 -3.58
C ASP A 37 -6.95 1.07 -4.97
N PHE A 38 -5.93 1.11 -5.83
CA PHE A 38 -6.01 1.67 -7.16
C PHE A 38 -6.42 0.58 -8.14
N ALA A 39 -7.54 0.78 -8.82
CA ALA A 39 -8.05 -0.22 -9.74
C ALA A 39 -7.09 -0.37 -10.94
N GLU A 40 -6.64 -1.60 -11.19
CA GLU A 40 -5.90 -1.94 -12.39
C GLU A 40 -6.83 -1.96 -13.60
N THR A 41 -6.45 -1.22 -14.63
CA THR A 41 -7.12 -1.19 -15.93
C THR A 41 -6.09 -1.47 -17.03
N PRO A 42 -6.51 -1.83 -18.25
CA PRO A 42 -5.59 -1.96 -19.38
C PRO A 42 -4.77 -0.70 -19.67
N ALA A 43 -5.27 0.48 -19.26
CA ALA A 43 -4.63 1.77 -19.44
C ALA A 43 -3.70 2.18 -18.28
N GLY A 44 -3.74 1.47 -17.14
CA GLY A 44 -2.96 1.78 -15.94
C GLY A 44 -3.79 1.73 -14.66
N LEU A 45 -3.31 2.40 -13.61
CA LEU A 45 -3.96 2.44 -12.30
C LEU A 45 -4.99 3.59 -12.24
N THR A 46 -6.15 3.36 -11.62
CA THR A 46 -7.19 4.38 -11.43
C THR A 46 -7.36 4.74 -9.96
N CYS A 47 -7.32 6.04 -9.64
CA CYS A 47 -7.49 6.54 -8.27
C CYS A 47 -8.92 6.27 -7.75
N PRO A 48 -9.10 5.65 -6.55
CA PRO A 48 -10.43 5.37 -6.01
C PRO A 48 -11.19 6.65 -5.59
N LYS A 49 -10.46 7.73 -5.25
CA LYS A 49 -11.05 8.99 -4.79
C LYS A 49 -11.63 9.83 -5.92
N CYS A 50 -10.88 10.05 -7.00
CA CYS A 50 -11.28 10.96 -8.08
C CYS A 50 -11.59 10.26 -9.41
N ARG A 51 -11.39 8.93 -9.48
CA ARG A 51 -11.61 8.09 -10.66
C ARG A 51 -10.83 8.48 -11.91
N ARG A 52 -9.73 9.21 -11.74
CA ARG A 52 -8.79 9.51 -12.82
C ARG A 52 -7.70 8.46 -12.87
N GLU A 53 -7.23 8.17 -14.07
CA GLU A 53 -6.02 7.37 -14.29
C GLU A 53 -4.80 8.08 -13.69
N LEU A 54 -3.91 7.31 -13.07
CA LEU A 54 -2.66 7.80 -12.54
C LEU A 54 -1.66 7.96 -13.68
N ARG A 55 -1.14 9.17 -13.84
CA ARG A 55 0.06 9.42 -14.63
C ARG A 55 1.27 9.32 -13.73
N ALA A 56 2.37 8.76 -14.23
CA ALA A 56 3.62 8.64 -13.48
C ALA A 56 4.14 9.99 -12.95
N SER A 57 3.88 11.10 -13.63
CA SER A 57 4.23 12.46 -13.19
C SER A 57 3.35 13.03 -12.07
N GLU A 58 2.23 12.35 -11.76
CA GLU A 58 1.20 12.82 -10.82
C GLU A 58 1.06 11.88 -9.62
N ALA A 59 1.91 10.85 -9.54
CA ALA A 59 1.92 9.85 -8.49
C ALA A 59 3.33 9.62 -7.97
N GLU A 60 3.48 9.55 -6.65
CA GLU A 60 4.74 9.22 -5.98
C GLU A 60 4.54 8.09 -4.98
N ILE A 61 5.58 7.27 -4.79
CA ILE A 61 5.60 6.25 -3.73
C ILE A 61 6.17 6.91 -2.49
N VAL A 62 5.39 6.95 -1.41
CA VAL A 62 5.78 7.64 -0.17
C VAL A 62 6.23 6.68 0.92
N GLU A 63 5.64 5.47 0.97
CA GLU A 63 5.84 4.51 2.06
C GLU A 63 5.60 3.07 1.56
N THR A 64 5.74 2.10 2.48
CA THR A 64 5.32 0.71 2.27
C THR A 64 4.28 0.32 3.32
N SER A 65 3.28 -0.44 2.89
CA SER A 65 2.25 -1.02 3.75
C SER A 65 2.30 -2.55 3.64
N ALA A 66 1.69 -3.23 4.59
CA ALA A 66 1.46 -4.66 4.52
C ALA A 66 0.00 -4.98 4.86
N ARG A 67 -0.56 -5.98 4.19
CA ARG A 67 -1.85 -6.56 4.53
C ARG A 67 -1.72 -8.05 4.80
N CYS A 68 -2.31 -8.53 5.89
CA CYS A 68 -2.37 -9.97 6.13
C CYS A 68 -3.39 -10.63 5.20
N ALA A 69 -2.97 -11.62 4.41
CA ALA A 69 -3.88 -12.39 3.56
C ALA A 69 -4.78 -13.37 4.33
N ASN A 70 -4.58 -13.50 5.65
CA ASN A 70 -5.40 -14.37 6.52
C ASN A 70 -6.51 -13.59 7.24
N CYS A 71 -6.17 -12.51 7.94
CA CYS A 71 -7.14 -11.72 8.72
C CYS A 71 -7.44 -10.34 8.13
N HIS A 72 -6.81 -9.96 7.01
CA HIS A 72 -6.98 -8.68 6.33
C HIS A 72 -6.56 -7.44 7.13
N ALA A 73 -5.90 -7.61 8.28
CA ALA A 73 -5.33 -6.48 9.01
C ALA A 73 -4.27 -5.75 8.16
N GLU A 74 -4.36 -4.41 8.15
CA GLU A 74 -3.47 -3.52 7.43
C GLU A 74 -2.49 -2.84 8.40
N MET A 75 -1.24 -2.72 7.94
CA MET A 75 -0.11 -2.30 8.74
C MET A 75 0.76 -1.34 7.93
N MET A 76 1.31 -0.33 8.61
CA MET A 76 2.38 0.52 8.06
C MET A 76 3.72 -0.17 8.30
N VAL A 77 4.64 -0.06 7.34
CA VAL A 77 5.96 -0.69 7.43
C VAL A 77 6.98 0.40 7.75
N SER A 78 7.69 0.23 8.86
CA SER A 78 8.85 1.05 9.21
C SER A 78 9.93 0.92 8.14
N PRO A 79 10.64 2.01 7.78
CA PRO A 79 11.88 1.90 7.04
C PRO A 79 12.88 1.04 7.85
N PRO A 80 13.77 0.27 7.18
CA PRO A 80 14.80 -0.49 7.88
C PRO A 80 15.67 0.46 8.73
N ALA A 81 15.98 0.04 9.97
CA ALA A 81 16.88 0.80 10.82
C ALA A 81 18.27 0.87 10.18
N SER A 82 18.77 2.09 9.98
CA SER A 82 20.09 2.41 9.40
C SER A 82 21.26 1.99 10.30
#